data_AF-A0A8K0SRG2-F1
#
_entry.id   AF-A0A8K0SRG2-F1
#
_cell.length_a   1.000
_cell.length_b   1.000
_cell.length_c   1.000
_cell.angle_alpha   90.00
_cell.angle_beta   90.00
_cell.angle_gamma   90.00
#
_symmetry.space_group_name_H-M   'P 1'
#
loop_
_entity.id
_entity.type
_entity.pdbx_description
1 polymer ?
#
loop_
_entity_poly.entity_id
_entity_poly.type
_entity_poly.pdbx_seq_one_letter_code
_entity_poly.pdbx_strand_id
1 'polypeptide(L)'
;MPGVPTSRGCDGCRKQKKKCDQAKPACGRCSRLNIQCLNAGTRRYAFVLGISQPTRRRIAPTATDPTIQVAPSPVDRLAGQLIARLGVQDVRYDISAYGGFLKLLPQRLGRSSALDAGVDVFSVAFSNHRGEERSLEVWRKYGFALKAVRECLADPKQGPTVNVICAIYLILLVQARVGRQSEQVVSHEEGLVHLVEALVNQGPRSEFEAKALSAISTTVIYASLTIPSIRLSPKFWAVAARLAPPMQAPAPETPEPDEPQGKIYTSFPSLHFLCVGKLPDHLRNPELYLNEIHNNYARGNKDLPNIRSSLANIAVAQGYSDVTRARLCRDYQAAYAMILAIVLATNQILQAFYPLDTSLPREEDDYIHQIIDVAEGSRNYIPFGSGFIVGPLSVACAVASDPATKARATALFRQFIGAFEGEDWIKISEWWRYRFMDIRCCLGSPRPGDDPVMASETCRLALSSVQCSASQNYLEVNFH
;
A
#
# COMPACT_ATOMS: atom_id res chain seq x y z
N MET A 1 42.86 18.03 8.18
CA MET A 1 43.00 16.63 7.75
C MET A 1 43.97 15.93 8.70
N PRO A 2 43.58 14.88 9.44
CA PRO A 2 44.58 13.99 10.02
C PRO A 2 45.30 13.31 8.86
N GLY A 3 46.60 13.58 8.71
CA GLY A 3 47.39 13.05 7.61
C GLY A 3 47.32 11.52 7.57
N VAL A 4 47.23 10.97 6.36
CA VAL A 4 47.43 9.54 6.10
C VAL A 4 48.70 9.12 6.84
N PRO A 5 48.70 8.03 7.65
CA PRO A 5 49.89 7.62 8.38
C PRO A 5 51.04 7.31 7.41
N THR A 6 51.96 8.25 7.23
CA THR A 6 53.16 8.09 6.40
C THR A 6 54.23 7.25 7.09
N SER A 7 54.01 6.89 8.37
CA SER A 7 54.99 6.18 9.18
C SER A 7 55.12 4.71 8.75
N ARG A 8 56.34 4.33 8.39
CA ARG A 8 56.75 2.95 8.03
C ARG A 8 57.23 2.13 9.24
N GLY A 9 56.88 2.57 10.45
CA GLY A 9 57.30 1.89 11.68
C GLY A 9 56.61 0.54 11.85
N CYS A 10 57.33 -0.43 12.42
CA CYS A 10 56.77 -1.74 12.75
C CYS A 10 55.63 -1.65 13.78
N ASP A 11 54.85 -2.73 13.87
CA ASP A 11 53.70 -2.82 14.77
C ASP A 11 54.05 -2.58 16.25
N GLY A 12 55.15 -3.18 16.72
CA GLY A 12 55.61 -3.06 18.11
C GLY A 12 55.92 -1.61 18.48
N CYS A 13 56.68 -0.90 17.65
CA CYS A 13 57.04 0.50 17.90
C CYS A 13 55.83 1.44 17.81
N ARG A 14 54.87 1.19 16.89
CA ARG A 14 53.64 2.00 16.79
C ARG A 14 52.70 1.80 17.98
N LYS A 15 52.47 0.56 18.43
CA LYS A 15 51.66 0.28 19.64
C LYS A 15 52.20 1.05 20.85
N GLN A 16 53.52 1.18 20.95
CA GLN A 16 54.17 1.91 22.04
C GLN A 16 54.36 3.41 21.77
N LYS A 17 53.91 3.93 20.60
CA LYS A 17 54.11 5.32 20.15
C LYS A 17 55.57 5.78 20.17
N LYS A 18 56.51 4.92 19.77
CA LYS A 18 57.95 5.20 19.71
C LYS A 18 58.49 5.12 18.28
N LYS A 19 59.59 5.85 18.00
CA LYS A 19 60.24 5.88 16.69
C LYS A 19 60.85 4.51 16.35
N CYS A 20 60.69 4.07 15.10
CA CYS A 20 61.22 2.82 14.58
C CYS A 20 62.37 3.14 13.59
N ASP A 21 63.48 2.43 13.71
CA ASP A 21 64.66 2.55 12.83
C ASP A 21 64.53 1.76 11.51
N GLN A 22 63.52 0.89 11.40
CA GLN A 22 63.16 0.15 10.18
C GLN A 22 64.22 -0.87 9.71
N ALA A 23 65.15 -1.27 10.58
CA ALA A 23 66.11 -2.34 10.28
C ALA A 23 65.39 -3.69 10.05
N LYS A 24 65.96 -4.51 9.14
CA LYS A 24 65.50 -5.88 8.85
C LYS A 24 66.55 -6.88 9.37
N PRO A 25 66.15 -8.07 9.86
CA PRO A 25 64.79 -8.61 9.95
C PRO A 25 63.95 -8.05 11.10
N ALA A 26 64.58 -7.41 12.10
CA ALA A 26 63.90 -6.74 13.20
C ALA A 26 64.55 -5.38 13.51
N CYS A 27 63.73 -4.43 13.92
CA CYS A 27 64.14 -3.09 14.33
C CYS A 27 64.98 -3.17 15.62
N GLY A 28 66.00 -2.33 15.81
CA GLY A 28 66.95 -2.47 16.94
C GLY A 28 66.28 -2.39 18.31
N ARG A 29 65.19 -1.64 18.41
CA ARG A 29 64.36 -1.59 19.63
C ARG A 29 63.60 -2.89 19.88
N CYS A 30 63.01 -3.47 18.83
CA CYS A 30 62.30 -4.74 18.94
C CYS A 30 63.26 -5.88 19.29
N SER A 31 64.47 -5.88 18.72
CA SER A 31 65.51 -6.86 19.05
C SER A 31 65.94 -6.76 20.51
N ARG A 32 66.19 -5.55 21.03
CA ARG A 32 66.59 -5.35 22.43
C ARG A 32 65.48 -5.69 23.43
N LEU A 33 64.22 -5.40 23.09
CA LEU A 33 63.08 -5.65 23.97
C LEU A 33 62.48 -7.05 23.80
N ASN A 34 63.08 -7.89 22.93
CA ASN A 34 62.59 -9.21 22.58
C ASN A 34 61.08 -9.23 22.23
N ILE A 35 60.62 -8.25 21.45
CA ILE A 35 59.22 -8.16 20.98
C ILE A 35 59.12 -8.41 19.49
N GLN A 36 58.00 -8.99 19.06
CA GLN A 36 57.77 -9.34 17.66
C GLN A 36 57.76 -8.09 16.76
N CYS A 37 58.64 -8.07 15.76
CA CYS A 37 58.81 -6.95 14.82
C CYS A 37 58.13 -7.25 13.48
N LEU A 38 56.84 -6.92 13.37
CA LEU A 38 56.09 -7.15 12.13
C LEU A 38 56.04 -5.87 11.28
N ASN A 39 56.14 -6.07 9.96
CA ASN A 39 55.88 -5.07 8.94
C ASN A 39 56.81 -3.83 8.94
N ALA A 40 58.04 -3.94 9.46
CA ALA A 40 59.03 -2.87 9.41
C ALA A 40 59.30 -2.44 7.94
N GLY A 41 59.11 -1.15 7.63
CA GLY A 41 59.34 -0.60 6.29
C GLY A 41 58.14 -0.69 5.33
N THR A 42 57.03 -1.31 5.73
CA THR A 42 55.86 -1.53 4.86
C THR A 42 54.93 -0.32 4.87
N ARG A 43 54.48 0.15 3.68
CA ARG A 43 53.44 1.18 3.57
C ARG A 43 52.09 0.57 3.88
N ARG A 44 51.26 1.25 4.67
CA ARG A 44 49.89 0.83 4.98
C ARG A 44 48.90 1.85 4.43
N TYR A 45 47.88 1.33 3.75
CA TYR A 45 46.78 2.12 3.22
C TYR A 45 45.62 2.05 4.23
N ALA A 46 45.00 3.19 4.51
CA ALA A 46 43.75 3.25 5.27
C ALA A 46 42.65 3.63 4.28
N PHE A 47 41.68 2.72 4.09
CA PHE A 47 40.48 3.03 3.31
C PHE A 47 39.55 3.86 4.20
N VAL A 48 39.33 5.11 3.81
CA VAL A 48 38.39 6.02 4.48
C VAL A 48 37.07 5.93 3.71
N LEU A 49 36.02 5.38 4.34
CA LEU A 49 34.66 5.50 3.83
C LEU A 49 34.29 6.99 3.83
N GLY A 50 33.93 7.52 2.66
CA GLY A 50 33.64 8.93 2.43
C GLY A 50 32.39 9.40 3.16
N ILE A 51 32.51 9.68 4.45
CA ILE A 51 31.61 10.56 5.16
C ILE A 51 32.27 11.94 5.13
N SER A 52 31.73 12.81 4.29
CA SER A 52 32.14 14.20 4.12
C SER A 52 32.00 14.95 5.45
N GLN A 53 33.05 15.00 6.26
CA GLN A 53 33.11 15.94 7.40
C GLN A 53 33.54 17.31 6.89
N PRO A 54 32.79 18.39 7.17
CA PRO A 54 33.20 19.74 6.78
C PRO A 54 34.46 20.14 7.58
N THR A 55 35.48 20.59 6.86
CA THR A 55 36.72 21.09 7.42
C THR A 55 36.48 22.37 8.21
N ARG A 56 36.61 22.29 9.54
CA ARG A 56 36.61 23.43 10.46
C ARG A 56 37.86 24.30 10.19
N ARG A 57 37.74 25.36 9.39
CA ARG A 57 38.67 26.50 9.42
C ARG A 57 38.56 27.11 10.83
N ARG A 58 39.70 27.21 11.53
CA ARG A 58 39.79 27.83 12.85
C ARG A 58 39.71 29.35 12.66
N ILE A 59 38.49 29.87 12.55
CA ILE A 59 38.19 31.28 12.77
C ILE A 59 38.10 31.46 14.28
N ALA A 60 38.79 32.46 14.82
CA ALA A 60 38.72 32.83 16.23
C ALA A 60 37.25 33.11 16.61
N PRO A 61 36.78 32.67 17.80
CA PRO A 61 35.37 32.71 18.13
C PRO A 61 34.94 34.15 18.43
N THR A 62 34.15 34.75 17.54
CA THR A 62 33.16 35.73 17.98
C THR A 62 32.01 34.96 18.62
N ALA A 63 31.70 35.35 19.86
CA ALA A 63 30.71 34.71 20.72
C ALA A 63 29.39 34.45 19.97
N THR A 64 29.13 33.18 19.66
CA THR A 64 27.83 32.69 19.22
C THR A 64 27.56 31.38 19.96
N ASP A 65 26.34 31.29 20.48
CA ASP A 65 25.81 30.28 21.39
C ASP A 65 26.31 28.84 21.12
N PRO A 66 26.64 28.05 22.16
CA PRO A 66 26.94 26.64 21.98
C PRO A 66 25.69 25.90 21.48
N THR A 67 25.65 25.59 20.17
CA THR A 67 24.62 24.71 19.62
C THR A 67 24.85 23.30 20.18
N ILE A 68 24.06 22.93 21.19
CA ILE A 68 24.06 21.61 21.80
C ILE A 68 23.65 20.60 20.71
N GLN A 69 24.55 19.70 20.31
CA GLN A 69 24.17 18.56 19.48
C GLN A 69 23.45 17.54 20.36
N VAL A 70 22.12 17.65 20.41
CA VAL A 70 21.24 16.68 21.08
C VAL A 70 21.21 15.42 20.21
N ALA A 71 21.53 14.26 20.80
CA ALA A 71 21.37 12.98 20.10
C ALA A 71 19.87 12.76 19.79
N PRO A 72 19.50 12.33 18.57
CA PRO A 72 18.09 12.17 18.21
C PRO A 72 17.42 11.14 19.13
N SER A 73 16.26 11.50 19.66
CA SER A 73 15.44 10.61 20.48
C SER A 73 15.01 9.38 19.67
N PRO A 74 14.55 8.28 20.32
CA PRO A 74 13.98 7.14 19.59
C PRO A 74 12.87 7.55 18.62
N VAL A 75 12.03 8.52 19.00
CA VAL A 75 10.96 9.07 18.15
C VAL A 75 11.53 9.82 16.95
N ASP A 76 12.57 10.64 17.15
CA ASP A 76 13.23 11.38 16.05
C ASP A 76 13.86 10.42 15.04
N ARG A 77 14.46 9.32 15.52
CA ARG A 77 15.03 8.28 14.64
C ARG A 77 13.94 7.60 13.82
N LEU A 78 12.81 7.24 14.45
CA LEU A 78 11.68 6.63 13.76
C LEU A 78 11.07 7.58 12.73
N ALA A 79 10.88 8.85 13.09
CA ALA A 79 10.42 9.89 12.17
C ALA A 79 11.36 10.04 10.98
N GLY A 80 12.67 10.11 11.22
CA GLY A 80 13.69 10.17 10.16
C GLY A 80 13.66 8.96 9.23
N GLN A 81 13.50 7.76 9.77
CA GLN A 81 13.34 6.54 8.97
C GLN A 81 12.09 6.59 8.09
N LEU A 82 10.95 6.98 8.64
CA LEU A 82 9.71 7.10 7.88
C LEU A 82 9.80 8.19 6.80
N ILE A 83 10.38 9.35 7.11
CA ILE A 83 10.61 10.44 6.13
C ILE A 83 11.47 9.93 4.97
N ALA A 84 12.55 9.18 5.26
CA ALA A 84 13.39 8.59 4.21
C ALA A 84 12.61 7.62 3.31
N ARG A 85 11.64 6.87 3.86
CA ARG A 85 10.76 5.99 3.08
C ARG A 85 9.75 6.76 2.23
N LEU A 86 9.15 7.82 2.79
CA LEU A 86 8.22 8.69 2.06
C LEU A 86 8.90 9.50 0.95
N GLY A 87 10.20 9.77 1.09
CA GLY A 87 11.01 10.51 0.12
C GLY A 87 11.48 9.71 -1.10
N VAL A 88 11.10 8.44 -1.23
CA VAL A 88 11.51 7.58 -2.35
C VAL A 88 10.89 8.09 -3.66
N GLN A 89 11.75 8.38 -4.64
CA GLN A 89 11.35 8.87 -5.96
C GLN A 89 10.98 7.74 -6.94
N ASP A 90 11.43 6.53 -6.65
CA ASP A 90 11.10 5.34 -7.43
C ASP A 90 9.67 4.88 -7.11
N VAL A 91 8.77 5.03 -8.08
CA VAL A 91 7.33 4.73 -7.94
C VAL A 91 7.08 3.27 -7.54
N ARG A 92 8.00 2.35 -7.86
CA ARG A 92 7.92 0.94 -7.45
C ARG A 92 7.86 0.75 -5.94
N TYR A 93 8.50 1.65 -5.21
CA TYR A 93 8.70 1.57 -3.77
C TYR A 93 7.97 2.71 -3.02
N ASP A 94 7.12 3.44 -3.73
CA ASP A 94 6.38 4.56 -3.16
C ASP A 94 5.25 4.07 -2.26
N ILE A 95 5.51 4.07 -0.96
CA ILE A 95 4.55 3.66 0.07
C ILE A 95 3.33 4.58 0.16
N SER A 96 3.34 5.77 -0.44
CA SER A 96 2.16 6.66 -0.40
C SER A 96 0.97 6.06 -1.15
N ALA A 97 1.19 5.01 -1.94
CA ALA A 97 0.16 4.22 -2.59
C ALA A 97 -0.77 3.49 -1.60
N TYR A 98 -0.44 3.40 -0.30
CA TYR A 98 -1.29 2.79 0.73
C TYR A 98 -2.04 3.81 1.61
N GLY A 99 -2.03 5.07 1.21
CA GLY A 99 -2.86 6.12 1.80
C GLY A 99 -2.11 7.44 1.95
N GLY A 100 -2.77 8.55 1.56
CA GLY A 100 -2.19 9.88 1.65
C GLY A 100 -1.83 10.31 3.08
N PHE A 101 -2.51 9.75 4.10
CA PHE A 101 -2.25 10.03 5.50
C PHE A 101 -0.84 9.64 5.96
N LEU A 102 -0.16 8.71 5.25
CA LEU A 102 1.20 8.28 5.59
C LEU A 102 2.19 9.46 5.62
N LYS A 103 1.98 10.47 4.77
CA LYS A 103 2.79 11.70 4.74
C LYS A 103 2.64 12.55 6.01
N LEU A 104 1.54 12.37 6.75
CA LEU A 104 1.21 13.11 7.97
C LEU A 104 1.64 12.36 9.24
N LEU A 105 2.14 11.13 9.13
CA LEU A 105 2.57 10.32 10.26
C LEU A 105 3.83 10.84 10.98
N PRO A 106 4.89 11.36 10.31
CA PRO A 106 6.11 11.78 11.02
C PRO A 106 5.85 12.78 12.15
N GLN A 107 4.96 13.75 11.94
CA GLN A 107 4.57 14.77 12.93
C GLN A 107 3.65 14.24 14.05
N ARG A 108 3.17 12.99 13.95
CA ARG A 108 2.28 12.35 14.92
C ARG A 108 3.01 11.40 15.86
N LEU A 109 4.24 11.02 15.54
CA LEU A 109 5.02 10.09 16.35
C LEU A 109 5.28 10.65 17.76
N GLY A 110 5.33 9.77 18.75
CA GLY A 110 5.47 10.11 20.17
C GLY A 110 4.15 10.42 20.87
N ARG A 111 3.01 10.42 20.15
CA ARG A 111 1.67 10.66 20.74
C ARG A 111 0.92 9.38 21.12
N SER A 112 1.32 8.24 20.58
CA SER A 112 0.68 6.95 20.82
C SER A 112 1.68 5.83 20.65
N SER A 113 1.87 5.03 21.69
CA SER A 113 2.76 3.86 21.66
C SER A 113 2.34 2.84 20.60
N ALA A 114 1.03 2.65 20.40
CA ALA A 114 0.48 1.79 19.35
C ALA A 114 0.87 2.30 17.96
N LEU A 115 0.67 3.60 17.68
CA LEU A 115 1.02 4.18 16.39
C LEU A 115 2.52 4.10 16.13
N ASP A 116 3.35 4.46 17.12
CA ASP A 116 4.80 4.42 17.01
C ASP A 116 5.29 2.99 16.70
N ALA A 117 4.76 1.99 17.39
CA ALA A 117 5.09 0.59 17.15
C ALA A 117 4.62 0.10 15.77
N GLY A 118 3.43 0.51 15.32
CA GLY A 118 2.90 0.22 13.99
C GLY A 118 3.76 0.82 12.87
N VAL A 119 4.19 2.08 13.03
CA VAL A 119 5.10 2.74 12.08
C VAL A 119 6.47 2.08 12.06
N ASP A 120 6.97 1.64 13.21
CA ASP A 120 8.28 0.98 13.32
C ASP A 120 8.32 -0.35 12.56
N VAL A 121 7.31 -1.23 12.75
CA VAL A 121 7.24 -2.47 11.98
C VAL A 121 6.98 -2.21 10.49
N PHE A 122 6.09 -1.27 10.17
CA PHE A 122 5.78 -0.91 8.78
C PHE A 122 7.02 -0.40 8.03
N SER A 123 7.83 0.45 8.66
CA SER A 123 9.03 1.02 8.04
C SER A 123 10.12 0.00 7.71
N VAL A 124 10.18 -1.11 8.46
CA VAL A 124 11.10 -2.23 8.21
C VAL A 124 10.51 -3.19 7.19
N ALA A 125 9.23 -3.55 7.33
CA ALA A 125 8.55 -4.43 6.39
C ALA A 125 8.50 -3.83 4.98
N PHE A 126 8.28 -2.52 4.87
CA PHE A 126 8.27 -1.78 3.60
C PHE A 126 9.62 -1.23 3.18
N SER A 127 10.69 -1.96 3.48
CA SER A 127 12.02 -1.61 2.99
C SER A 127 12.20 -1.92 1.50
N ASN A 128 13.15 -1.21 0.87
CA ASN A 128 13.55 -1.45 -0.51
C ASN A 128 14.58 -2.60 -0.63
N HIS A 129 14.98 -3.21 0.50
CA HIS A 129 15.96 -4.29 0.52
C HIS A 129 15.25 -5.64 0.39
N ARG A 130 15.45 -6.32 -0.74
CA ARG A 130 14.89 -7.66 -0.97
C ARG A 130 15.43 -8.64 0.07
N GLY A 131 14.55 -9.46 0.65
CA GLY A 131 14.90 -10.57 1.54
C GLY A 131 14.82 -10.29 3.05
N GLU A 132 14.66 -9.03 3.47
CA GLU A 132 14.50 -8.67 4.90
C GLU A 132 13.07 -8.79 5.41
N GLU A 133 12.10 -8.99 4.51
CA GLU A 133 10.66 -8.95 4.81
C GLU A 133 10.25 -10.01 5.83
N ARG A 134 10.90 -11.17 5.80
CA ARG A 134 10.71 -12.28 6.75
C ARG A 134 11.82 -12.36 7.80
N SER A 135 12.59 -11.29 7.97
CA SER A 135 13.64 -11.27 8.99
C SER A 135 13.03 -11.45 10.38
N LEU A 136 13.81 -12.04 11.29
CA LEU A 136 13.43 -12.14 12.70
C LEU A 136 13.13 -10.75 13.31
N GLU A 137 13.76 -9.70 12.79
CA GLU A 137 13.50 -8.33 13.20
C GLU A 137 12.07 -7.89 12.90
N VAL A 138 11.56 -8.14 11.69
CA VAL A 138 10.17 -7.80 11.31
C VAL A 138 9.19 -8.52 12.23
N TRP A 139 9.36 -9.81 12.47
CA TRP A 139 8.48 -10.58 13.36
C TRP A 139 8.52 -10.09 14.81
N ARG A 140 9.71 -9.75 15.32
CA ARG A 140 9.86 -9.19 16.67
C ARG A 140 9.13 -7.85 16.79
N LYS A 141 9.27 -6.97 15.80
CA LYS A 141 8.58 -5.67 15.76
C LYS A 141 7.07 -5.83 15.57
N TYR A 142 6.64 -6.80 14.77
CA TYR A 142 5.23 -7.15 14.59
C TYR A 142 4.59 -7.60 15.91
N GLY A 143 5.22 -8.52 16.64
CA GLY A 143 4.76 -8.96 17.96
C GLY A 143 4.73 -7.80 18.98
N PHE A 144 5.71 -6.90 18.93
CA PHE A 144 5.71 -5.69 19.76
C PHE A 144 4.55 -4.74 19.41
N ALA A 145 4.27 -4.52 18.14
CA ALA A 145 3.16 -3.69 17.67
C ALA A 145 1.81 -4.25 18.12
N LEU A 146 1.61 -5.57 18.01
CA LEU A 146 0.41 -6.24 18.53
C LEU A 146 0.24 -6.06 20.03
N LYS A 147 1.33 -6.16 20.79
CA LYS A 147 1.32 -5.93 22.25
C LYS A 147 0.92 -4.48 22.57
N ALA A 148 1.53 -3.49 21.90
CA ALA A 148 1.24 -2.08 22.12
C ALA A 148 -0.22 -1.72 21.79
N VAL A 149 -0.75 -2.24 20.69
CA VAL A 149 -2.19 -2.08 20.33
C VAL A 149 -3.08 -2.68 21.42
N ARG A 150 -2.78 -3.90 21.89
CA ARG A 150 -3.56 -4.56 22.94
C ARG A 150 -3.57 -3.75 24.24
N GLU A 151 -2.42 -3.22 24.65
CA GLU A 151 -2.30 -2.39 25.86
C GLU A 151 -3.10 -1.09 25.73
N CYS A 152 -3.05 -0.41 24.57
CA CYS A 152 -3.86 0.79 24.31
C CYS A 152 -5.37 0.50 24.32
N LEU A 153 -5.81 -0.61 23.71
CA LEU A 153 -7.23 -0.99 23.69
C LEU A 153 -7.75 -1.45 25.06
N ALA A 154 -6.88 -1.99 25.90
CA ALA A 154 -7.24 -2.42 27.25
C ALA A 154 -7.39 -1.26 28.23
N ASP A 155 -6.82 -0.08 27.95
CA ASP A 155 -6.96 1.11 28.80
C ASP A 155 -8.35 1.75 28.61
N PRO A 156 -9.24 1.67 29.63
CA PRO A 156 -10.59 2.23 29.53
C PRO A 156 -10.61 3.75 29.34
N LYS A 157 -9.51 4.43 29.68
CA LYS A 157 -9.41 5.90 29.58
C LYS A 157 -8.99 6.37 28.19
N GLN A 158 -8.33 5.52 27.39
CA GLN A 158 -7.81 5.91 26.08
C GLN A 158 -8.82 5.68 24.96
N GLY A 159 -9.67 4.65 25.08
CA GLY A 159 -10.68 4.32 24.06
C GLY A 159 -10.10 4.08 22.66
N PRO A 160 -10.95 3.78 21.65
CA PRO A 160 -10.50 3.69 20.28
C PRO A 160 -10.16 5.10 19.76
N THR A 161 -8.89 5.35 19.46
CA THR A 161 -8.44 6.59 18.80
C THR A 161 -8.01 6.30 17.37
N VAL A 162 -8.04 7.32 16.50
CA VAL A 162 -7.57 7.16 15.12
C VAL A 162 -6.10 6.72 15.05
N ASN A 163 -5.28 7.07 16.05
CA ASN A 163 -3.90 6.57 16.16
C ASN A 163 -3.84 5.05 16.32
N VAL A 164 -4.68 4.48 17.19
CA VAL A 164 -4.75 3.03 17.42
C VAL A 164 -5.31 2.31 16.19
N ILE A 165 -6.36 2.86 15.58
CA ILE A 165 -6.94 2.30 14.35
C ILE A 165 -5.90 2.32 13.21
N CYS A 166 -5.16 3.41 13.07
CA CYS A 166 -4.07 3.54 12.11
C CYS A 166 -2.96 2.51 12.38
N ALA A 167 -2.58 2.27 13.64
CA ALA A 167 -1.63 1.22 13.99
C ALA A 167 -2.08 -0.17 13.52
N ILE A 168 -3.36 -0.51 13.72
CA ILE A 168 -3.95 -1.78 13.28
C ILE A 168 -3.93 -1.88 11.75
N TYR A 169 -4.26 -0.81 11.04
CA TYR A 169 -4.16 -0.76 9.58
C TYR A 169 -2.73 -0.98 9.08
N LEU A 170 -1.72 -0.35 9.69
CA LEU A 170 -0.31 -0.58 9.34
C LEU A 170 0.10 -2.04 9.61
N ILE A 171 -0.36 -2.64 10.71
CA ILE A 171 -0.12 -4.06 11.04
C ILE A 171 -0.77 -4.97 9.99
N LEU A 172 -1.98 -4.65 9.53
CA LEU A 172 -2.67 -5.35 8.45
C LEU A 172 -1.86 -5.30 7.14
N LEU A 173 -1.33 -4.12 6.76
CA LEU A 173 -0.46 -3.98 5.59
C LEU A 173 0.83 -4.82 5.72
N VAL A 174 1.43 -4.85 6.91
CA VAL A 174 2.61 -5.69 7.17
C VAL A 174 2.26 -7.17 7.05
N GLN A 175 1.11 -7.60 7.58
CA GLN A 175 0.67 -8.99 7.51
C GLN A 175 0.46 -9.46 6.06
N ALA A 176 -0.20 -8.64 5.24
CA ALA A 176 -0.44 -8.93 3.82
C ALA A 176 0.86 -9.13 3.03
N ARG A 177 1.94 -8.50 3.47
CA ARG A 177 3.25 -8.62 2.85
C ARG A 177 4.06 -9.80 3.36
N VAL A 178 4.18 -9.92 4.68
CA VAL A 178 5.18 -10.79 5.33
C VAL A 178 4.71 -12.24 5.45
N GLY A 179 3.39 -12.47 5.41
CA GLY A 179 2.81 -13.79 5.67
C GLY A 179 1.96 -13.82 6.92
N ARG A 180 0.95 -14.70 6.95
CA ARG A 180 0.27 -15.12 8.19
C ARG A 180 1.00 -16.27 8.85
N GLN A 181 1.03 -16.30 10.19
CA GLN A 181 1.42 -17.47 10.97
C GLN A 181 0.26 -18.17 11.69
N SER A 182 -0.99 -17.69 11.62
CA SER A 182 -2.08 -18.32 12.38
C SER A 182 -3.46 -18.26 11.74
N GLU A 183 -4.18 -19.36 11.90
CA GLU A 183 -5.64 -19.49 11.82
C GLU A 183 -6.31 -18.66 12.94
N GLN A 184 -6.35 -17.33 12.78
CA GLN A 184 -7.03 -16.46 13.73
C GLN A 184 -8.55 -16.54 13.58
N VAL A 185 -9.25 -16.50 14.73
CA VAL A 185 -10.72 -16.54 14.83
C VAL A 185 -11.38 -15.24 14.36
N VAL A 186 -10.68 -14.10 14.48
CA VAL A 186 -11.16 -12.76 14.08
C VAL A 186 -10.09 -12.06 13.26
N SER A 187 -10.48 -11.45 12.13
CA SER A 187 -9.55 -10.74 11.25
C SER A 187 -9.30 -9.29 11.71
N HIS A 188 -8.18 -8.68 11.30
CA HIS A 188 -7.93 -7.26 11.62
C HIS A 188 -9.01 -6.37 11.01
N GLU A 189 -9.52 -6.73 9.84
CA GLU A 189 -10.57 -6.01 9.12
C GLU A 189 -11.90 -6.02 9.89
N GLU A 190 -12.30 -7.15 10.50
CA GLU A 190 -13.45 -7.21 11.40
C GLU A 190 -13.25 -6.29 12.61
N GLY A 191 -12.07 -6.30 13.21
CA GLY A 191 -11.71 -5.39 14.30
C GLY A 191 -11.79 -3.91 13.87
N LEU A 192 -11.29 -3.57 12.67
CA LEU A 192 -11.32 -2.22 12.13
C LEU A 192 -12.75 -1.72 11.91
N VAL A 193 -13.69 -2.56 11.45
CA VAL A 193 -15.12 -2.20 11.32
C VAL A 193 -15.65 -1.69 12.65
N HIS A 194 -15.50 -2.49 13.72
CA HIS A 194 -16.01 -2.14 15.04
C HIS A 194 -15.37 -0.86 15.61
N LEU A 195 -14.07 -0.67 15.38
CA LEU A 195 -13.36 0.52 15.86
C LEU A 195 -13.74 1.78 15.08
N VAL A 196 -13.96 1.68 13.77
CA VAL A 196 -14.45 2.80 12.94
C VAL A 196 -15.87 3.19 13.39
N GLU A 197 -16.75 2.21 13.62
CA GLU A 197 -18.12 2.47 14.11
C GLU A 197 -18.14 3.13 15.49
N ALA A 198 -17.18 2.80 16.37
CA ALA A 198 -17.06 3.46 17.68
C ALA A 198 -16.75 4.97 17.56
N LEU A 199 -16.22 5.43 16.42
CA LEU A 199 -15.95 6.84 16.14
C LEU A 199 -17.13 7.61 15.53
N VAL A 200 -18.29 6.97 15.33
CA VAL A 200 -19.45 7.59 14.66
C VAL A 200 -19.90 8.91 15.28
N ASN A 201 -19.71 9.11 16.58
CA ASN A 201 -20.10 10.35 17.25
C ASN A 201 -18.95 11.37 17.36
N GLN A 202 -17.73 11.01 16.98
CA GLN A 202 -16.55 11.84 17.22
C GLN A 202 -16.08 12.64 16.00
N GLY A 203 -16.42 12.17 14.78
CA GLY A 203 -16.06 12.80 13.50
C GLY A 203 -14.54 12.94 13.28
N PRO A 204 -14.06 13.10 12.04
CA PRO A 204 -12.66 13.46 11.83
C PRO A 204 -12.40 14.89 12.32
N ARG A 205 -11.39 15.07 13.18
CA ARG A 205 -11.03 16.38 13.77
C ARG A 205 -9.81 17.02 13.13
N SER A 206 -9.14 16.30 12.23
CA SER A 206 -7.97 16.81 11.51
C SER A 206 -7.83 16.14 10.15
N GLU A 207 -7.03 16.75 9.26
CA GLU A 207 -6.73 16.21 7.93
C GLU A 207 -6.17 14.78 7.99
N PHE A 208 -5.32 14.50 8.98
CA PHE A 208 -4.80 13.16 9.25
C PHE A 208 -5.94 12.17 9.51
N GLU A 209 -6.90 12.54 10.35
CA GLU A 209 -7.99 11.64 10.71
C GLU A 209 -8.92 11.37 9.53
N ALA A 210 -9.25 12.40 8.74
CA ALA A 210 -10.04 12.23 7.53
C ALA A 210 -9.34 11.27 6.54
N LYS A 211 -8.07 11.54 6.20
CA LYS A 211 -7.32 10.71 5.25
C LYS A 211 -7.08 9.29 5.77
N ALA A 212 -6.85 9.11 7.07
CA ALA A 212 -6.65 7.78 7.66
C ALA A 212 -7.96 6.99 7.68
N LEU A 213 -9.07 7.59 8.14
CA LEU A 213 -10.37 6.92 8.18
C LEU A 213 -10.89 6.62 6.78
N SER A 214 -10.65 7.50 5.80
CA SER A 214 -10.93 7.23 4.39
C SER A 214 -10.16 5.98 3.95
N ALA A 215 -8.85 5.95 4.22
CA ALA A 215 -8.02 4.84 3.79
C ALA A 215 -8.42 3.48 4.41
N ILE A 216 -8.75 3.51 5.69
CA ILE A 216 -9.18 2.34 6.45
C ILE A 216 -10.57 1.88 6.01
N SER A 217 -11.49 2.81 5.76
CA SER A 217 -12.87 2.49 5.34
C SER A 217 -12.89 1.81 3.97
N THR A 218 -12.05 2.23 3.03
CA THR A 218 -11.95 1.56 1.72
C THR A 218 -11.45 0.13 1.89
N THR A 219 -10.44 -0.07 2.74
CA THR A 219 -9.88 -1.40 3.02
C THR A 219 -10.94 -2.33 3.62
N VAL A 220 -11.72 -1.82 4.57
CA VAL A 220 -12.85 -2.55 5.18
C VAL A 220 -13.95 -2.87 4.16
N ILE A 221 -14.27 -1.93 3.26
CA ILE A 221 -15.23 -2.16 2.17
C ILE A 221 -14.75 -3.32 1.27
N TYR A 222 -13.48 -3.31 0.87
CA TYR A 222 -12.93 -4.40 0.05
C TYR A 222 -12.96 -5.74 0.79
N ALA A 223 -12.52 -5.76 2.04
CA ALA A 223 -12.57 -6.97 2.86
C ALA A 223 -14.00 -7.51 3.02
N SER A 224 -15.01 -6.64 3.06
CA SER A 224 -16.41 -7.07 3.15
C SER A 224 -16.91 -7.82 1.90
N LEU A 225 -16.23 -7.73 0.75
CA LEU A 225 -16.58 -8.53 -0.42
C LEU A 225 -16.38 -10.02 -0.14
N THR A 226 -15.25 -10.38 0.47
CA THR A 226 -14.74 -11.75 0.63
C THR A 226 -14.77 -12.28 2.05
N ILE A 227 -15.12 -11.44 3.04
CA ILE A 227 -15.32 -11.83 4.44
C ILE A 227 -16.82 -11.71 4.77
N PRO A 228 -17.57 -12.84 4.76
CA PRO A 228 -19.03 -12.83 4.92
C PRO A 228 -19.51 -12.31 6.27
N SER A 229 -18.70 -12.34 7.31
CA SER A 229 -19.03 -11.82 8.65
C SER A 229 -19.03 -10.29 8.71
N ILE A 230 -18.31 -9.60 7.80
CA ILE A 230 -18.30 -8.14 7.76
C ILE A 230 -19.61 -7.63 7.14
N ARG A 231 -20.45 -7.02 7.98
CA ARG A 231 -21.68 -6.30 7.58
C ARG A 231 -21.51 -4.82 7.91
N LEU A 232 -21.47 -3.98 6.88
CA LEU A 232 -21.26 -2.53 7.03
C LEU A 232 -22.55 -1.89 7.57
N SER A 233 -22.58 -1.56 8.86
CA SER A 233 -23.79 -1.05 9.50
C SER A 233 -24.10 0.41 9.12
N PRO A 234 -25.32 0.91 9.41
CA PRO A 234 -25.62 2.33 9.26
C PRO A 234 -24.65 3.26 10.01
N LYS A 235 -24.02 2.81 11.11
CA LYS A 235 -23.02 3.60 11.84
C LYS A 235 -21.72 3.76 11.05
N PHE A 236 -21.28 2.69 10.38
CA PHE A 236 -20.12 2.74 9.48
C PHE A 236 -20.39 3.75 8.35
N TRP A 237 -21.57 3.67 7.74
CA TRP A 237 -21.96 4.59 6.68
C TRP A 237 -22.11 6.03 7.12
N ALA A 238 -22.55 6.27 8.36
CA ALA A 238 -22.58 7.61 8.94
C ALA A 238 -21.17 8.20 9.14
N VAL A 239 -20.15 7.38 9.39
CA VAL A 239 -18.75 7.83 9.38
C VAL A 239 -18.31 8.13 7.94
N ALA A 240 -18.52 7.19 7.02
CA ALA A 240 -18.10 7.35 5.62
C ALA A 240 -18.74 8.57 4.94
N ALA A 241 -20.01 8.85 5.22
CA ALA A 241 -20.70 10.03 4.69
C ALA A 241 -20.09 11.36 5.16
N ARG A 242 -19.38 11.38 6.30
CA ARG A 242 -18.65 12.57 6.79
C ARG A 242 -17.26 12.71 6.19
N LEU A 243 -16.75 11.65 5.55
CA LEU A 243 -15.48 11.65 4.83
C LEU A 243 -15.67 12.06 3.37
N ALA A 244 -16.85 11.78 2.82
CA ALA A 244 -17.21 12.19 1.46
C ALA A 244 -17.06 13.72 1.29
N PRO A 245 -16.53 14.20 0.15
CA PRO A 245 -16.54 15.62 -0.16
C PRO A 245 -17.99 16.12 -0.15
N PRO A 246 -18.24 17.41 0.19
CA PRO A 246 -19.56 17.98 0.04
C PRO A 246 -20.06 17.72 -1.38
N MET A 247 -21.27 17.15 -1.50
CA MET A 247 -21.90 16.82 -2.76
C MET A 247 -21.98 18.10 -3.60
N GLN A 248 -21.06 18.28 -4.55
CA GLN A 248 -21.14 19.40 -5.48
C GLN A 248 -22.43 19.21 -6.26
N ALA A 249 -23.20 20.30 -6.42
CA ALA A 249 -24.39 20.28 -7.27
C ALA A 249 -24.00 19.67 -8.63
N PRO A 250 -24.81 18.76 -9.20
CA PRO A 250 -24.52 18.22 -10.51
C PRO A 250 -24.20 19.38 -11.44
N ALA A 251 -23.00 19.37 -12.02
CA ALA A 251 -22.64 20.33 -13.04
C ALA A 251 -23.76 20.28 -14.11
N PRO A 252 -24.28 21.43 -14.56
CA PRO A 252 -25.39 21.44 -15.50
C PRO A 252 -25.07 20.51 -16.67
N GLU A 253 -25.99 19.58 -16.96
CA GLU A 253 -25.88 18.59 -18.05
C GLU A 253 -25.92 19.22 -19.46
N THR A 254 -25.68 20.53 -19.56
CA THR A 254 -25.35 21.16 -20.83
C THR A 254 -23.92 20.73 -21.17
N PRO A 255 -23.69 20.01 -22.28
CA PRO A 255 -22.37 19.94 -22.85
C PRO A 255 -21.95 21.38 -23.09
N GLU A 256 -20.99 21.90 -22.32
CA GLU A 256 -20.35 23.14 -22.74
C GLU A 256 -19.78 22.85 -24.13
N PRO A 257 -20.13 23.65 -25.16
CA PRO A 257 -19.74 23.38 -26.54
C PRO A 257 -18.23 23.25 -26.75
N ASP A 258 -17.44 23.69 -25.78
CA ASP A 258 -15.98 23.71 -25.79
C ASP A 258 -15.42 23.05 -24.52
N GLU A 259 -15.61 21.73 -24.32
CA GLU A 259 -14.81 21.02 -23.32
C GLU A 259 -13.32 21.20 -23.66
N PRO A 260 -12.49 21.78 -22.77
CA PRO A 260 -11.12 22.11 -23.11
C PRO A 260 -10.33 20.85 -23.44
N GLN A 261 -9.69 20.85 -24.63
CA GLN A 261 -8.72 19.82 -25.01
C GLN A 261 -7.68 19.65 -23.88
N GLY A 262 -7.48 18.42 -23.40
CA GLY A 262 -6.52 18.13 -22.32
C GLY A 262 -7.10 18.11 -20.91
N LYS A 263 -8.44 18.15 -20.74
CA LYS A 263 -9.09 18.02 -19.43
C LYS A 263 -8.68 16.73 -18.70
N ILE A 264 -8.25 16.87 -17.46
CA ILE A 264 -7.98 15.76 -16.54
C ILE A 264 -9.12 15.73 -15.52
N TYR A 265 -9.99 14.72 -15.62
CA TYR A 265 -11.13 14.54 -14.71
C TYR A 265 -10.65 14.13 -13.32
N THR A 266 -11.09 14.86 -12.30
CA THR A 266 -10.66 14.65 -10.90
C THR A 266 -11.65 13.84 -10.07
N SER A 267 -12.87 13.57 -10.54
CA SER A 267 -13.89 12.85 -9.80
C SER A 267 -14.56 11.80 -10.68
N PHE A 268 -14.79 10.62 -10.10
CA PHE A 268 -15.42 9.49 -10.76
C PHE A 268 -16.52 8.95 -9.84
N PRO A 269 -17.80 9.28 -10.09
CA PRO A 269 -18.91 8.88 -9.24
C PRO A 269 -19.00 7.37 -8.96
N SER A 270 -18.56 6.52 -9.90
CA SER A 270 -18.50 5.06 -9.73
C SER A 270 -17.53 4.63 -8.62
N LEU A 271 -16.54 5.45 -8.32
CA LEU A 271 -15.54 5.20 -7.27
C LEU A 271 -15.90 5.84 -5.93
N HIS A 272 -17.05 6.51 -5.78
CA HIS A 272 -17.43 7.06 -4.46
C HIS A 272 -17.69 5.95 -3.44
N PHE A 273 -17.35 6.19 -2.16
CA PHE A 273 -17.51 5.23 -1.05
C PHE A 273 -18.87 4.52 -1.02
N LEU A 274 -19.94 5.29 -1.17
CA LEU A 274 -21.32 4.80 -1.13
C LEU A 274 -21.68 3.92 -2.35
N CYS A 275 -20.95 4.04 -3.46
CA CYS A 275 -21.17 3.20 -4.63
C CYS A 275 -20.41 1.90 -4.49
N VAL A 276 -19.13 1.97 -4.13
CA VAL A 276 -18.25 0.79 -4.01
C VAL A 276 -18.72 -0.12 -2.88
N GLY A 277 -19.06 0.42 -1.70
CA GLY A 277 -19.42 -0.43 -0.57
C GLY A 277 -20.85 -0.98 -0.59
N LYS A 278 -21.65 -0.71 -1.63
CA LYS A 278 -22.88 -1.47 -1.92
C LYS A 278 -22.62 -2.78 -2.67
N LEU A 279 -21.45 -2.91 -3.33
CA LEU A 279 -21.08 -4.10 -4.07
C LEU A 279 -21.13 -5.41 -3.24
N PRO A 280 -20.74 -5.44 -1.95
CA PRO A 280 -20.91 -6.62 -1.10
C PRO A 280 -22.38 -7.07 -1.02
N ASP A 281 -23.32 -6.14 -0.86
CA ASP A 281 -24.74 -6.48 -0.75
C ASP A 281 -25.33 -6.90 -2.11
N HIS A 282 -24.87 -6.28 -3.19
CA HIS A 282 -25.19 -6.70 -4.56
C HIS A 282 -24.74 -8.13 -4.84
N LEU A 283 -23.54 -8.49 -4.36
CA LEU A 283 -23.02 -9.85 -4.52
C LEU A 283 -23.82 -10.84 -3.68
N ARG A 284 -24.19 -10.49 -2.45
CA ARG A 284 -24.85 -11.39 -1.49
C ARG A 284 -26.34 -11.61 -1.79
N ASN A 285 -27.06 -10.56 -2.15
CA ASN A 285 -28.51 -10.57 -2.35
C ASN A 285 -28.90 -9.84 -3.67
N PRO A 286 -28.41 -10.31 -4.83
CA PRO A 286 -28.56 -9.61 -6.10
C PRO A 286 -30.01 -9.31 -6.48
N GLU A 287 -30.95 -10.18 -6.12
CA GLU A 287 -32.39 -10.06 -6.40
C GLU A 287 -33.04 -8.87 -5.70
N LEU A 288 -32.52 -8.45 -4.54
CA LEU A 288 -33.03 -7.28 -3.81
C LEU A 288 -32.54 -5.96 -4.40
N TYR A 289 -31.43 -5.98 -5.15
CA TYR A 289 -30.68 -4.79 -5.55
C TYR A 289 -30.53 -4.64 -7.07
N LEU A 290 -31.33 -5.32 -7.89
CA LEU A 290 -31.20 -5.32 -9.35
C LEU A 290 -31.12 -3.92 -9.98
N ASN A 291 -31.97 -2.99 -9.55
CA ASN A 291 -31.94 -1.60 -10.03
C ASN A 291 -30.64 -0.88 -9.65
N GLU A 292 -30.12 -1.12 -8.45
CA GLU A 292 -28.86 -0.54 -7.98
C GLU A 292 -27.65 -1.14 -8.71
N ILE A 293 -27.71 -2.43 -9.04
CA ILE A 293 -26.71 -3.12 -9.87
C ILE A 293 -26.66 -2.49 -11.27
N HIS A 294 -27.81 -2.30 -11.92
CA HIS A 294 -27.89 -1.59 -13.21
C HIS A 294 -27.32 -0.17 -13.13
N ASN A 295 -27.69 0.59 -12.11
CA ASN A 295 -27.20 1.96 -11.92
C ASN A 295 -25.67 2.00 -11.72
N ASN A 296 -25.12 1.08 -10.94
CA ASN A 296 -23.67 0.99 -10.73
C ASN A 296 -22.94 0.56 -12.01
N TYR A 297 -23.51 -0.39 -12.76
CA TYR A 297 -22.99 -0.82 -14.06
C TYR A 297 -22.94 0.34 -15.06
N ALA A 298 -24.05 1.05 -15.24
CA ALA A 298 -24.16 2.19 -16.14
C ALA A 298 -23.23 3.35 -15.72
N ARG A 299 -23.11 3.61 -14.42
CA ARG A 299 -22.23 4.66 -13.88
C ARG A 299 -20.76 4.36 -14.14
N GLY A 300 -20.31 3.12 -13.90
CA GLY A 300 -18.95 2.72 -14.22
C GLY A 300 -18.65 2.88 -15.71
N ASN A 301 -19.56 2.45 -16.57
CA ASN A 301 -19.44 2.63 -18.02
C ASN A 301 -19.37 4.09 -18.49
N LYS A 302 -20.06 5.00 -17.79
CA LYS A 302 -19.96 6.44 -18.05
C LYS A 302 -18.59 7.01 -17.65
N ASP A 303 -17.95 6.46 -16.62
CA ASP A 303 -16.65 6.94 -16.12
C ASP A 303 -15.45 6.38 -16.91
N LEU A 304 -15.56 5.19 -17.51
CA LEU A 304 -14.45 4.54 -18.25
C LEU A 304 -13.86 5.41 -19.38
N PRO A 305 -14.65 6.08 -20.25
CA PRO A 305 -14.09 6.97 -21.26
C PRO A 305 -13.35 8.17 -20.66
N ASN A 306 -13.89 8.75 -19.58
CA ASN A 306 -13.32 9.94 -18.92
C ASN A 306 -11.95 9.64 -18.33
N ILE A 307 -11.81 8.50 -17.65
CA ILE A 307 -10.54 8.12 -17.03
C ILE A 307 -9.47 7.73 -18.07
N ARG A 308 -9.88 7.09 -19.17
CA ARG A 308 -9.00 6.80 -20.31
C ARG A 308 -8.51 8.08 -20.99
N SER A 309 -9.40 9.06 -21.16
CA SER A 309 -9.04 10.40 -21.66
C SER A 309 -8.04 11.10 -20.71
N SER A 310 -8.30 11.07 -19.39
CA SER A 310 -7.36 11.60 -18.40
C SER A 310 -5.98 10.95 -18.49
N LEU A 311 -5.91 9.62 -18.62
CA LEU A 311 -4.63 8.89 -18.77
C LEU A 311 -3.87 9.33 -20.02
N ALA A 312 -4.56 9.50 -21.16
CA ALA A 312 -3.95 9.99 -22.39
C ALA A 312 -3.44 11.44 -22.22
N ASN A 313 -4.22 12.31 -21.56
CA ASN A 313 -3.86 13.70 -21.32
C ASN A 313 -2.66 13.83 -20.37
N ILE A 314 -2.57 12.98 -19.34
CA ILE A 314 -1.42 12.93 -18.41
C ILE A 314 -0.14 12.54 -19.14
N ALA A 315 -0.21 11.64 -20.11
CA ALA A 315 0.94 11.19 -20.88
C ALA A 315 1.60 12.33 -21.68
N VAL A 316 0.80 13.30 -22.15
CA VAL A 316 1.28 14.44 -22.95
C VAL A 316 1.39 15.76 -22.16
N ALA A 317 0.92 15.80 -20.92
CA ALA A 317 0.91 17.00 -20.09
C ALA A 317 2.32 17.53 -19.79
N GLN A 318 2.50 18.82 -20.07
CA GLN A 318 3.71 19.59 -19.74
C GLN A 318 3.67 20.08 -18.29
N GLY A 319 4.84 20.44 -17.74
CA GLY A 319 4.94 21.01 -16.38
C GLY A 319 5.06 20.00 -15.24
N TYR A 320 4.83 18.71 -15.48
CA TYR A 320 5.12 17.65 -14.51
C TYR A 320 6.56 17.15 -14.62
N SER A 321 7.23 16.96 -13.48
CA SER A 321 8.44 16.15 -13.41
C SER A 321 8.11 14.69 -13.74
N ASP A 322 9.10 13.92 -14.19
CA ASP A 322 8.89 12.51 -14.57
C ASP A 322 8.34 11.67 -13.41
N VAL A 323 8.80 11.94 -12.19
CA VAL A 323 8.31 11.25 -10.99
C VAL A 323 6.86 11.63 -10.68
N THR A 324 6.49 12.91 -10.76
CA THR A 324 5.11 13.34 -10.53
C THR A 324 4.17 12.76 -11.58
N ARG A 325 4.59 12.77 -12.86
CA ARG A 325 3.82 12.15 -13.95
C ARG A 325 3.64 10.65 -13.72
N ALA A 326 4.69 9.93 -13.33
CA ALA A 326 4.62 8.50 -13.07
C ALA A 326 3.69 8.16 -11.89
N ARG A 327 3.75 8.92 -10.79
CA ARG A 327 2.81 8.78 -9.66
C ARG A 327 1.36 9.04 -10.09
N LEU A 328 1.13 10.11 -10.84
CA LEU A 328 -0.20 10.45 -11.35
C LEU A 328 -0.73 9.36 -12.29
N CYS A 329 0.09 8.86 -13.21
CA CYS A 329 -0.25 7.76 -14.10
C CYS A 329 -0.62 6.48 -13.32
N ARG A 330 0.19 6.09 -12.33
CA ARG A 330 -0.10 4.97 -11.42
C ARG A 330 -1.46 5.13 -10.75
N ASP A 331 -1.73 6.31 -10.20
CA ASP A 331 -2.95 6.59 -9.45
C ASP A 331 -4.18 6.51 -10.39
N TYR A 332 -4.13 7.10 -11.58
CA TYR A 332 -5.22 7.01 -12.57
C TYR A 332 -5.40 5.58 -13.11
N GLN A 333 -4.31 4.81 -13.29
CA GLN A 333 -4.39 3.40 -13.65
C GLN A 333 -5.05 2.57 -12.54
N ALA A 334 -4.80 2.88 -11.27
CA ALA A 334 -5.45 2.22 -10.14
C ALA A 334 -6.96 2.48 -10.12
N ALA A 335 -7.37 3.74 -10.32
CA ALA A 335 -8.78 4.09 -10.44
C ALA A 335 -9.44 3.39 -11.65
N TYR A 336 -8.79 3.38 -12.81
CA TYR A 336 -9.32 2.74 -14.01
C TYR A 336 -9.50 1.23 -13.83
N ALA A 337 -8.49 0.55 -13.28
CA ALA A 337 -8.55 -0.88 -12.99
C ALA A 337 -9.67 -1.23 -11.99
N MET A 338 -9.94 -0.35 -11.02
CA MET A 338 -11.06 -0.54 -10.09
C MET A 338 -12.42 -0.36 -10.75
N ILE A 339 -12.61 0.67 -11.58
CA ILE A 339 -13.86 0.84 -12.32
C ILE A 339 -14.10 -0.39 -13.20
N LEU A 340 -13.06 -0.88 -13.91
CA LEU A 340 -13.11 -2.11 -14.69
C LEU A 340 -13.54 -3.31 -13.85
N ALA A 341 -12.97 -3.49 -12.66
CA ALA A 341 -13.37 -4.58 -11.76
C ALA A 341 -14.83 -4.47 -11.28
N ILE A 342 -15.31 -3.25 -11.00
CA ILE A 342 -16.70 -3.00 -10.59
C ILE A 342 -17.66 -3.29 -11.74
N VAL A 343 -17.39 -2.79 -12.95
CA VAL A 343 -18.25 -3.07 -14.12
C VAL A 343 -18.21 -4.54 -14.49
N LEU A 344 -17.06 -5.20 -14.38
CA LEU A 344 -16.94 -6.64 -14.65
C LEU A 344 -17.75 -7.46 -13.64
N ALA A 345 -17.63 -7.15 -12.35
CA ALA A 345 -18.39 -7.84 -11.30
C ALA A 345 -19.91 -7.61 -11.43
N THR A 346 -20.35 -6.37 -11.72
CA THR A 346 -21.77 -6.08 -11.93
C THR A 346 -22.29 -6.67 -13.25
N ASN A 347 -21.49 -6.69 -14.31
CA ASN A 347 -21.80 -7.39 -15.56
C ASN A 347 -22.03 -8.89 -15.33
N GLN A 348 -21.19 -9.56 -14.53
CA GLN A 348 -21.40 -10.98 -14.17
C GLN A 348 -22.74 -11.22 -13.46
N ILE A 349 -23.13 -10.32 -12.56
CA ILE A 349 -24.44 -10.41 -11.89
C ILE A 349 -25.56 -10.21 -12.91
N LEU A 350 -25.44 -9.20 -13.80
CA LEU A 350 -26.45 -8.92 -14.83
C LEU A 350 -26.59 -10.06 -15.83
N GLN A 351 -25.51 -10.73 -16.22
CA GLN A 351 -25.57 -11.92 -17.08
C GLN A 351 -26.39 -13.06 -16.45
N ALA A 352 -26.38 -13.17 -15.11
CA ALA A 352 -27.20 -14.16 -14.41
C ALA A 352 -28.70 -13.84 -14.49
N PHE A 353 -29.08 -12.55 -14.51
CA PHE A 353 -30.47 -12.11 -14.71
C PHE A 353 -30.90 -12.15 -16.17
N TYR A 354 -29.98 -11.89 -17.10
CA TYR A 354 -30.26 -11.75 -18.52
C TYR A 354 -29.41 -12.74 -19.35
N PRO A 355 -29.62 -14.06 -19.21
CA PRO A 355 -28.79 -15.07 -19.86
C PRO A 355 -28.90 -15.07 -21.40
N LEU A 356 -29.92 -14.41 -21.95
CA LEU A 356 -30.13 -14.27 -23.40
C LEU A 356 -29.51 -12.98 -23.97
N ASP A 357 -29.00 -12.09 -23.11
CA ASP A 357 -28.34 -10.88 -23.57
C ASP A 357 -26.93 -11.18 -24.06
N THR A 358 -26.71 -10.95 -25.35
CA THR A 358 -25.43 -11.22 -26.01
C THR A 358 -24.47 -10.02 -25.98
N SER A 359 -24.90 -8.84 -25.52
CA SER A 359 -24.00 -7.70 -25.37
C SER A 359 -23.12 -7.85 -24.13
N LEU A 360 -23.70 -8.32 -23.01
CA LEU A 360 -22.98 -8.44 -21.74
C LEU A 360 -21.72 -9.31 -21.82
N PRO A 361 -21.72 -10.49 -22.48
CA PRO A 361 -20.49 -11.28 -22.65
C PRO A 361 -19.44 -10.61 -23.56
N ARG A 362 -19.85 -9.78 -24.53
CA ARG A 362 -18.91 -9.04 -25.38
C ARG A 362 -18.24 -7.91 -24.59
N GLU A 363 -19.01 -7.22 -23.77
CA GLU A 363 -18.53 -6.19 -22.85
C GLU A 363 -17.61 -6.80 -21.79
N GLU A 364 -17.95 -7.98 -21.26
CA GLU A 364 -17.08 -8.75 -20.35
C GLU A 364 -15.67 -8.97 -20.93
N ASP A 365 -15.60 -9.47 -22.16
CA ASP A 365 -14.33 -9.74 -22.85
C ASP A 365 -13.50 -8.45 -23.03
N ASP A 366 -14.16 -7.35 -23.44
CA ASP A 366 -13.53 -6.03 -23.57
C ASP A 366 -12.98 -5.52 -22.22
N TYR A 367 -13.71 -5.68 -21.11
CA TYR A 367 -13.21 -5.30 -19.78
C TYR A 367 -12.00 -6.14 -19.34
N ILE A 368 -12.00 -7.45 -19.62
CA ILE A 368 -10.87 -8.33 -19.29
C ILE A 368 -9.62 -7.91 -20.06
N HIS A 369 -9.76 -7.61 -21.35
CA HIS A 369 -8.66 -7.11 -22.18
C HIS A 369 -8.12 -5.77 -21.66
N GLN A 370 -8.99 -4.84 -21.28
CA GLN A 370 -8.57 -3.58 -20.66
C GLN A 370 -7.84 -3.79 -19.32
N ILE A 371 -8.28 -4.72 -18.47
CA ILE A 371 -7.58 -5.07 -17.22
C ILE A 371 -6.17 -5.62 -17.52
N ILE A 372 -6.05 -6.49 -18.52
CA ILE A 372 -4.77 -7.03 -18.99
C ILE A 372 -3.85 -5.90 -19.47
N ASP A 373 -4.36 -4.96 -20.26
CA ASP A 373 -3.57 -3.84 -20.77
C ASP A 373 -3.06 -2.92 -19.64
N VAL A 374 -3.91 -2.64 -18.64
CA VAL A 374 -3.50 -1.88 -17.45
C VAL A 374 -2.45 -2.66 -16.65
N ALA A 375 -2.59 -3.98 -16.53
CA ALA A 375 -1.61 -4.83 -15.88
C ALA A 375 -0.27 -4.83 -16.61
N GLU A 376 -0.26 -4.83 -17.94
CA GLU A 376 0.97 -4.74 -18.72
C GLU A 376 1.65 -3.38 -18.58
N GLY A 377 0.86 -2.29 -18.63
CA GLY A 377 1.35 -0.93 -18.43
C GLY A 377 1.88 -0.63 -17.03
N SER A 378 1.47 -1.40 -16.02
CA SER A 378 1.84 -1.20 -14.61
C SER A 378 2.95 -2.14 -14.10
N ARG A 379 3.51 -3.01 -14.95
CA ARG A 379 4.64 -3.92 -14.57
C ARG A 379 5.83 -3.16 -14.00
N ASN A 380 6.08 -1.94 -14.48
CA ASN A 380 7.17 -1.09 -14.01
C ASN A 380 6.97 -0.55 -12.59
N TYR A 381 5.83 -0.81 -11.94
CA TYR A 381 5.54 -0.39 -10.57
C TYR A 381 5.66 -1.52 -9.54
N ILE A 382 6.05 -2.73 -9.95
CA ILE A 382 6.37 -3.84 -9.04
C ILE A 382 7.61 -3.47 -8.21
N PRO A 383 7.64 -3.69 -6.88
CA PRO A 383 6.69 -4.51 -6.12
C PRO A 383 5.48 -3.79 -5.50
N PHE A 384 5.59 -2.57 -5.00
CA PHE A 384 4.54 -1.98 -4.16
C PHE A 384 3.59 -1.08 -4.93
N GLY A 385 4.12 -0.31 -5.88
CA GLY A 385 3.35 0.64 -6.68
C GLY A 385 2.29 -0.01 -7.57
N SER A 386 2.38 -1.31 -7.82
CA SER A 386 1.42 -2.07 -8.65
C SER A 386 0.37 -2.85 -7.88
N GLY A 387 0.33 -2.79 -6.54
CA GLY A 387 -0.58 -3.65 -5.76
C GLY A 387 -2.08 -3.47 -6.06
N PHE A 388 -2.45 -2.38 -6.74
CA PHE A 388 -3.83 -2.08 -7.11
C PHE A 388 -4.40 -3.04 -8.15
N ILE A 389 -3.54 -3.67 -8.98
CA ILE A 389 -3.98 -4.49 -10.12
C ILE A 389 -4.33 -5.92 -9.72
N VAL A 390 -3.91 -6.35 -8.54
CA VAL A 390 -4.08 -7.73 -8.05
C VAL A 390 -5.56 -8.08 -7.91
N GLY A 391 -6.37 -7.18 -7.34
CA GLY A 391 -7.82 -7.33 -7.23
C GLY A 391 -8.51 -7.49 -8.59
N PRO A 392 -8.38 -6.51 -9.50
CA PRO A 392 -8.94 -6.58 -10.85
C PRO A 392 -8.52 -7.84 -11.61
N LEU A 393 -7.24 -8.24 -11.56
CA LEU A 393 -6.78 -9.49 -12.18
C LEU A 393 -7.42 -10.73 -11.54
N SER A 394 -7.68 -10.73 -10.23
CA SER A 394 -8.34 -11.85 -9.55
C SER A 394 -9.76 -12.08 -10.08
N VAL A 395 -10.50 -10.99 -10.34
CA VAL A 395 -11.84 -11.03 -10.96
C VAL A 395 -11.72 -11.45 -12.42
N ALA A 396 -10.83 -10.83 -13.19
CA ALA A 396 -10.63 -11.18 -14.60
C ALA A 396 -10.26 -12.66 -14.81
N CYS A 397 -9.36 -13.21 -13.98
CA CYS A 397 -8.99 -14.63 -14.04
C CYS A 397 -10.17 -15.56 -13.68
N ALA A 398 -11.08 -15.10 -12.82
CA ALA A 398 -12.24 -15.85 -12.38
C ALA A 398 -13.29 -16.01 -13.49
N VAL A 399 -13.44 -15.00 -14.34
CA VAL A 399 -14.52 -14.92 -15.34
C VAL A 399 -14.05 -15.26 -16.76
N ALA A 400 -12.77 -15.06 -17.07
CA ALA A 400 -12.23 -15.28 -18.41
C ALA A 400 -12.55 -16.68 -18.94
N SER A 401 -13.31 -16.70 -20.04
CA SER A 401 -13.78 -17.93 -20.69
C SER A 401 -12.81 -18.42 -21.77
N ASP A 402 -12.20 -17.50 -22.53
CA ASP A 402 -11.20 -17.86 -23.54
C ASP A 402 -9.90 -18.39 -22.89
N PRO A 403 -9.41 -19.59 -23.28
CA PRO A 403 -8.20 -20.17 -22.69
C PRO A 403 -6.95 -19.31 -22.84
N ALA A 404 -6.78 -18.59 -23.94
CA ALA A 404 -5.58 -17.78 -24.18
C ALA A 404 -5.61 -16.50 -23.34
N THR A 405 -6.74 -15.80 -23.30
CA THR A 405 -6.98 -14.64 -22.44
C THR A 405 -6.83 -15.02 -20.96
N LYS A 406 -7.41 -16.15 -20.53
CA LYS A 406 -7.26 -16.67 -19.17
C LYS A 406 -5.81 -16.98 -18.83
N ALA A 407 -5.07 -17.63 -19.74
CA ALA A 407 -3.65 -17.92 -19.54
C ALA A 407 -2.82 -16.63 -19.41
N ARG A 408 -3.08 -15.62 -20.24
CA ARG A 408 -2.40 -14.31 -20.18
C ARG A 408 -2.71 -13.57 -18.88
N ALA A 409 -3.99 -13.49 -18.50
CA ALA A 409 -4.41 -12.88 -17.23
C ALA A 409 -3.78 -13.60 -16.02
N THR A 410 -3.79 -14.93 -16.01
CA THR A 410 -3.20 -15.74 -14.92
C THR A 410 -1.68 -15.54 -14.84
N ALA A 411 -0.99 -15.48 -15.99
CA ALA A 411 0.45 -15.25 -16.03
C ALA A 411 0.81 -13.87 -15.46
N LEU A 412 0.05 -12.83 -15.81
CA LEU A 412 0.18 -11.50 -15.22
C LEU A 412 -0.13 -11.51 -13.73
N PHE A 413 -1.24 -12.14 -13.33
CA PHE A 413 -1.66 -12.23 -11.93
C PHE A 413 -0.57 -12.81 -11.04
N ARG A 414 0.06 -13.91 -11.47
CA ARG A 414 1.19 -14.53 -10.74
C ARG A 414 2.41 -13.62 -10.60
N GLN A 415 2.66 -12.71 -11.54
CA GLN A 415 3.77 -11.75 -11.44
C GLN A 415 3.52 -10.69 -10.36
N PHE A 416 2.26 -10.26 -10.18
CA PHE A 416 1.91 -9.20 -9.25
C PHE A 416 1.72 -9.68 -7.80
N ILE A 417 1.22 -10.91 -7.59
CA ILE A 417 0.97 -11.44 -6.23
C ILE A 417 2.25 -11.69 -5.42
N GLY A 418 3.42 -11.82 -6.08
CA GLY A 418 4.69 -12.11 -5.39
C GLY A 418 5.14 -11.03 -4.40
N ALA A 419 4.57 -9.83 -4.45
CA ALA A 419 4.81 -8.76 -3.46
C ALA A 419 3.89 -8.83 -2.23
N PHE A 420 2.88 -9.72 -2.25
CA PHE A 420 1.79 -9.83 -1.26
C PHE A 420 1.60 -11.28 -0.83
N GLU A 421 2.68 -11.92 -0.40
CA GLU A 421 2.70 -13.35 -0.07
C GLU A 421 1.86 -13.73 1.17
N GLY A 422 1.38 -12.74 1.93
CA GLY A 422 0.52 -12.97 3.09
C GLY A 422 -0.96 -13.18 2.77
N GLU A 423 -1.36 -12.97 1.52
CA GLU A 423 -2.72 -13.21 1.05
C GLU A 423 -2.79 -14.38 0.08
N ASP A 424 -3.87 -15.16 0.16
CA ASP A 424 -4.13 -16.24 -0.79
C ASP A 424 -4.93 -15.73 -1.99
N TRP A 425 -4.25 -14.96 -2.83
CA TRP A 425 -4.85 -14.34 -4.02
C TRP A 425 -5.40 -15.34 -5.04
N ILE A 426 -4.80 -16.54 -5.10
CA ILE A 426 -5.31 -17.61 -5.95
C ILE A 426 -6.68 -18.06 -5.44
N LYS A 427 -6.81 -18.30 -4.15
CA LYS A 427 -8.08 -18.65 -3.51
C LYS A 427 -9.11 -17.53 -3.59
N ILE A 428 -8.71 -16.26 -3.57
CA ILE A 428 -9.61 -15.12 -3.82
C ILE A 428 -10.15 -15.15 -5.25
N SER A 429 -9.31 -15.44 -6.25
CA SER A 429 -9.78 -15.58 -7.64
C SER A 429 -10.74 -16.76 -7.79
N GLU A 430 -10.47 -17.89 -7.12
CA GLU A 430 -11.42 -19.00 -7.06
C GLU A 430 -12.73 -18.59 -6.40
N TRP A 431 -12.67 -17.88 -5.26
CA TRP A 431 -13.84 -17.37 -4.57
C TRP A 431 -14.72 -16.51 -5.49
N TRP A 432 -14.15 -15.61 -6.30
CA TRP A 432 -14.92 -14.83 -7.27
C TRP A 432 -15.67 -15.72 -8.26
N ARG A 433 -15.00 -16.75 -8.79
CA ARG A 433 -15.60 -17.69 -9.75
C ARG A 433 -16.79 -18.40 -9.10
N TYR A 434 -16.61 -18.90 -7.88
CA TYR A 434 -17.65 -19.60 -7.12
C TYR A 434 -18.77 -18.66 -6.68
N ARG A 435 -18.49 -17.39 -6.37
CA ARG A 435 -19.52 -16.39 -6.05
C ARG A 435 -20.43 -16.12 -7.24
N PHE A 436 -19.88 -15.89 -8.43
CA PHE A 436 -20.70 -15.68 -9.63
C PHE A 436 -21.49 -16.94 -10.02
N MET A 437 -20.91 -18.12 -9.78
CA MET A 437 -21.59 -19.40 -9.97
C MET A 437 -22.76 -19.58 -9.00
N ASP A 438 -22.57 -19.28 -7.71
CA ASP A 438 -23.61 -19.31 -6.69
C ASP A 438 -24.78 -18.40 -7.09
N ILE A 439 -24.49 -17.17 -7.52
CA ILE A 439 -25.49 -16.21 -7.99
C ILE A 439 -26.30 -16.78 -9.18
N ARG A 440 -25.64 -17.34 -10.20
CA ARG A 440 -26.32 -17.99 -11.33
C ARG A 440 -27.22 -19.13 -10.88
N CYS A 441 -26.74 -19.99 -9.98
CA CYS A 441 -27.51 -21.11 -9.47
C CYS A 441 -28.74 -20.64 -8.68
N CYS A 442 -28.59 -19.64 -7.80
CA CYS A 442 -29.68 -19.08 -7.02
C CYS A 442 -30.74 -18.39 -7.89
N LEU A 443 -30.34 -17.75 -8.98
CA LEU A 443 -31.25 -17.09 -9.93
C LEU A 443 -31.85 -18.04 -10.98
N GLY A 444 -31.54 -19.34 -10.93
CA GLY A 444 -32.07 -20.33 -11.86
C GLY A 444 -31.48 -20.28 -13.26
N SER A 445 -30.27 -19.71 -13.42
CA SER A 445 -29.52 -19.60 -14.68
C SER A 445 -28.15 -20.31 -14.66
N PRO A 446 -28.05 -21.56 -14.17
CA PRO A 446 -26.77 -22.28 -14.10
C PRO A 446 -26.19 -22.56 -15.50
N ARG A 447 -24.86 -22.49 -15.61
CA ARG A 447 -24.10 -22.91 -16.80
C ARG A 447 -23.76 -24.40 -16.72
N PRO A 448 -23.49 -25.07 -17.86
CA PRO A 448 -22.97 -26.44 -17.84
C PRO A 448 -21.69 -26.55 -17.00
N GLY A 449 -21.70 -27.47 -16.03
CA GLY A 449 -20.57 -27.68 -15.11
C GLY A 449 -20.60 -26.82 -13.84
N ASP A 450 -21.62 -25.98 -13.63
CA ASP A 450 -21.81 -25.28 -12.36
C ASP A 450 -22.17 -26.28 -11.24
N ASP A 451 -21.51 -26.15 -10.08
CA ASP A 451 -21.70 -27.00 -8.90
C ASP A 451 -22.21 -26.16 -7.70
N PRO A 452 -23.53 -26.11 -7.44
CA PRO A 452 -24.11 -25.23 -6.42
C PRO A 452 -23.64 -25.56 -5.00
N VAL A 453 -23.28 -26.82 -4.71
CA VAL A 453 -22.81 -27.22 -3.37
C VAL A 453 -21.43 -26.62 -3.14
N MET A 454 -20.52 -26.83 -4.09
CA MET A 454 -19.16 -26.30 -4.02
C MET A 454 -19.14 -24.76 -4.05
N ALA A 455 -20.06 -24.14 -4.80
CA ALA A 455 -20.28 -22.68 -4.77
C ALA A 455 -20.62 -22.19 -3.36
N SER A 456 -21.64 -22.79 -2.74
CA SER A 456 -22.11 -22.38 -1.42
C SER A 456 -21.05 -22.56 -0.35
N GLU A 457 -20.31 -23.68 -0.38
CA GLU A 457 -19.21 -23.95 0.56
C GLU A 457 -18.08 -22.93 0.42
N THR A 458 -17.64 -22.66 -0.82
CA THR A 458 -16.56 -21.70 -1.07
C THR A 458 -16.95 -20.28 -0.66
N CYS A 459 -18.21 -19.89 -0.89
CA CYS A 459 -18.71 -18.56 -0.52
C CYS A 459 -18.74 -18.31 1.00
N ARG A 460 -18.69 -19.36 1.84
CA ARG A 460 -18.62 -19.24 3.31
C ARG A 460 -17.22 -18.97 3.83
N LEU A 461 -16.19 -19.14 2.99
CA LEU A 461 -14.81 -18.87 3.38
C LEU A 461 -14.63 -17.38 3.65
N ALA A 462 -13.88 -17.06 4.72
CA ALA A 462 -13.43 -15.71 5.00
C ALA A 462 -12.03 -15.53 4.45
N LEU A 463 -11.90 -14.76 3.36
CA LEU A 463 -10.61 -14.49 2.72
C LEU A 463 -10.24 -13.03 2.95
N SER A 464 -9.17 -12.81 3.70
CA SER A 464 -8.54 -11.50 3.85
C SER A 464 -8.01 -11.06 2.48
N SER A 465 -8.13 -9.78 2.17
CA SER A 465 -7.64 -9.22 0.93
C SER A 465 -7.26 -7.76 1.14
N VAL A 466 -5.98 -7.51 1.32
CA VAL A 466 -5.45 -6.16 1.44
C VAL A 466 -4.97 -5.69 0.07
N GLN A 467 -5.66 -4.70 -0.49
CA GLN A 467 -5.27 -4.09 -1.76
C GLN A 467 -4.49 -2.80 -1.53
N CYS A 468 -3.57 -2.50 -2.45
CA CYS A 468 -2.97 -1.17 -2.52
C CYS A 468 -4.07 -0.14 -2.72
N SER A 469 -3.95 0.94 -1.98
CA SER A 469 -5.01 1.89 -1.82
C SER A 469 -4.83 3.13 -2.69
N ALA A 470 -4.00 3.04 -3.75
CA ALA A 470 -3.70 4.13 -4.68
C ALA A 470 -4.97 4.67 -5.36
N SER A 471 -6.04 3.88 -5.38
CA SER A 471 -7.38 4.28 -5.78
C SER A 471 -8.09 5.25 -4.84
N GLN A 472 -7.66 5.37 -3.58
CA GLN A 472 -8.21 6.28 -2.58
C GLN A 472 -7.98 7.74 -2.93
N ASN A 473 -6.95 8.01 -3.73
CA ASN A 473 -6.74 9.34 -4.26
C ASN A 473 -7.93 9.80 -5.11
N TYR A 474 -8.83 8.92 -5.59
CA TYR A 474 -10.03 9.26 -6.36
C TYR A 474 -11.36 8.97 -5.65
N LEU A 475 -11.31 8.26 -4.52
CA LEU A 475 -12.45 8.17 -3.60
C LEU A 475 -12.71 9.54 -2.94
N GLU A 476 -11.71 10.42 -2.85
CA GLU A 476 -11.78 11.79 -2.33
C GLU A 476 -10.73 12.71 -3.00
N VAL A 477 -11.05 13.34 -4.13
CA VAL A 477 -10.32 14.52 -4.67
C VAL A 477 -11.19 15.75 -4.39
N ASN A 478 -10.80 16.87 -3.78
CA ASN A 478 -9.54 17.50 -3.39
C ASN A 478 -9.76 18.18 -2.02
N PHE A 479 -8.76 18.17 -1.14
CA PHE A 479 -8.50 19.36 -0.30
C PHE A 479 -7.44 20.15 -1.06
N HIS A 480 -7.83 21.29 -1.62
CA HIS A 480 -6.89 22.34 -2.00
C HIS A 480 -6.65 23.26 -0.83
#